data_AF-A0A4Z1D7P9-F1
#
_entry.id   AF-A0A4Z1D7P9-F1
#
_cell.length_a   1.000
_cell.length_b   1.000
_cell.length_c   1.000
_cell.angle_alpha   90.00
_cell.angle_beta   90.00
_cell.angle_gamma   90.00
#
_symmetry.space_group_name_H-M   'P 1'
#
loop_
_entity.id
_entity.type
_entity.pdbx_description
1 polymer ?
#
loop_
_entity_poly.entity_id
_entity_poly.type
_entity_poly.pdbx_seq_one_letter_code
_entity_poly.pdbx_strand_id
1 'polypeptide(L)'
;MPATIVDLGPAKFFRLPGEAIVGAAILLALPRKPRVVLAAASGVALAALTVLNWLDMGFKQYLGRTFNLVLDWSLLGDAQSYLEDSLGRTATLAATAGVIVLVLLLFAASAYAVVRLSNVLARHSATATRGTLIAGVVWITCSSFGVQLAGVPLAADSAAVTLQSQTERVSDTLKDEAEFQKVAKVDAFGATPPDQLVPDLRGKDMIFTFIESYGRSAIEDPIMAPGVDKTLAVRTEALKKAGYHAKSGWLTSATYGGSSWLGHSTSLSGLWVSNQQRYRTVMASDHLSLTKVFKKSGAWNTVGVMPGVQKAWPEQSFFGLDKVYNAFELGYKGPKFSWSTMPDQYTLEQFQQRVHGKKHDKPMMSEVILTSSHQPWGPIPKMVGWDELGDGSVFKGIEAAGNKPADVIADTTKSRQEYGKSIQYSVTALTEWLERYGTKDTVLVFLGDHQPIARVSGNHASRDVPVSIVAKDPKVLDKIGDWGWSDGLRPAHDAPVWKMNLFRDRFLTAYGSTPHPKKG
;
A
#
# COMPACT_ATOMS: atom_id res chain seq x y z
N MET A 1 10.75 23.87 -5.36
CA MET A 1 9.32 23.63 -5.05
C MET A 1 9.22 22.97 -3.67
N PRO A 2 8.11 23.08 -2.93
CA PRO A 2 7.89 22.28 -1.72
C PRO A 2 7.90 20.78 -2.05
N ALA A 3 8.27 19.94 -1.08
CA ALA A 3 8.42 18.49 -1.27
C ALA A 3 7.18 17.69 -0.82
N THR A 4 6.25 18.34 -0.12
CA THR A 4 4.97 17.79 0.33
C THR A 4 3.87 18.85 0.18
N ILE A 5 2.61 18.41 0.16
CA ILE A 5 1.44 19.33 0.10
C ILE A 5 1.37 20.19 1.37
N VAL A 6 1.80 19.66 2.51
CA VAL A 6 1.77 20.35 3.81
C VAL A 6 2.79 21.49 3.87
N ASP A 7 3.87 21.41 3.08
CA ASP A 7 4.93 22.43 3.03
C ASP A 7 4.62 23.59 2.05
N LEU A 8 3.42 23.62 1.45
CA LEU A 8 3.00 24.72 0.58
C LEU A 8 2.79 25.99 1.42
N GLY A 9 3.64 26.99 1.21
CA GLY A 9 3.52 28.28 1.88
C GLY A 9 4.22 29.42 1.14
N PRO A 10 3.77 30.68 1.32
CA PRO A 10 4.29 31.85 0.62
C PRO A 10 5.81 32.03 0.82
N ALA A 11 6.32 31.69 2.00
CA ALA A 11 7.76 31.73 2.33
C ALA A 11 8.64 30.96 1.34
N LYS A 12 8.16 29.84 0.78
CA LYS A 12 8.92 29.01 -0.17
C LYS A 12 9.05 29.65 -1.55
N PHE A 13 8.24 30.66 -1.88
CA PHE A 13 8.26 31.36 -3.16
C PHE A 13 9.18 32.60 -3.17
N PHE A 14 9.65 33.05 -2.01
CA PHE A 14 10.63 34.15 -1.90
C PHE A 14 12.09 33.72 -2.14
N ARG A 15 12.32 32.42 -2.40
CA ARG A 15 13.67 31.89 -2.64
C ARG A 15 14.16 32.35 -4.00
N LEU A 16 15.44 32.69 -4.06
CA LEU A 16 16.14 33.10 -5.26
C LEU A 16 16.84 31.84 -5.83
N PRO A 17 16.36 31.26 -6.94
CA PRO A 17 16.94 30.04 -7.50
C PRO A 17 18.24 30.39 -8.24
N GLY A 18 19.34 29.75 -7.87
CA GLY A 18 20.64 29.95 -8.51
C GLY A 18 20.59 29.60 -10.00
N GLU A 19 19.80 28.60 -10.37
CA GLU A 19 19.62 28.14 -11.74
C GLU A 19 18.93 29.18 -12.62
N ALA A 20 18.04 30.01 -12.05
CA ALA A 20 17.40 31.09 -12.77
C ALA A 20 18.38 32.23 -13.09
N ILE A 21 19.33 32.51 -12.19
CA ILE A 21 20.39 33.52 -12.39
C ILE A 21 21.35 33.04 -13.48
N VAL A 22 21.83 31.79 -13.39
CA VAL A 22 22.70 31.18 -14.40
C VAL A 22 22.01 31.12 -15.76
N GLY A 23 20.75 30.69 -15.78
CA GLY A 23 19.92 30.66 -16.99
C GLY A 23 19.78 32.05 -17.62
N ALA A 24 19.56 33.10 -16.83
CA ALA A 24 19.49 34.47 -17.33
C ALA A 24 20.82 34.93 -17.94
N ALA A 25 21.96 34.64 -17.29
CA ALA A 25 23.29 34.97 -17.80
C ALA A 25 23.58 34.28 -19.15
N ILE A 26 23.31 32.98 -19.26
CA ILE A 26 23.49 32.22 -20.50
C ILE A 26 22.58 32.74 -21.61
N LEU A 27 21.31 32.99 -21.32
CA LEU A 27 20.35 33.49 -22.31
C LEU A 27 20.73 34.89 -22.82
N LEU A 28 21.33 35.76 -21.99
CA LEU A 28 21.83 37.06 -22.41
C LEU A 28 23.04 36.97 -23.35
N ALA A 29 23.89 35.94 -23.19
CA ALA A 29 25.10 35.75 -23.99
C ALA A 29 24.83 35.13 -25.38
N LEU A 30 23.66 34.53 -25.60
CA LEU A 30 23.37 33.76 -26.82
C LEU A 30 22.68 34.59 -27.94
N PRO A 31 23.00 34.32 -29.22
CA PRO A 31 22.27 34.89 -30.35
C PRO A 31 20.84 34.35 -30.44
N ARG A 32 19.96 35.06 -31.17
CA ARG A 32 18.50 34.85 -31.12
C ARG A 32 18.05 33.39 -31.29
N LYS A 33 18.57 32.68 -32.30
CA LYS A 33 18.14 31.30 -32.61
C LYS A 33 18.47 30.31 -31.48
N PRO A 34 19.73 30.11 -31.05
CA PRO A 34 20.05 29.20 -29.95
C PRO A 34 19.45 29.66 -28.62
N ARG A 35 19.30 30.97 -28.39
CA ARG A 35 18.62 31.50 -27.20
C ARG A 35 17.16 31.06 -27.11
N VAL A 36 16.40 31.16 -28.20
CA VAL A 36 14.98 30.74 -28.21
C VAL A 36 14.85 29.23 -28.02
N VAL A 37 15.72 28.43 -28.65
CA VAL A 37 15.72 26.97 -28.48
C VAL A 37 16.05 26.60 -27.04
N LEU A 38 17.11 27.18 -26.46
CA LEU A 38 17.48 26.94 -25.06
C LEU A 38 16.36 27.39 -24.11
N ALA A 39 15.77 28.56 -24.33
CA ALA A 39 14.65 29.05 -23.52
C ALA A 39 13.45 28.11 -23.56
N ALA A 40 13.08 27.61 -24.75
CA ALA A 40 11.99 26.65 -24.90
C ALA A 40 12.33 25.33 -24.20
N ALA A 41 13.53 24.79 -24.40
CA ALA A 41 14.01 23.57 -23.76
C ALA A 41 14.02 23.68 -22.21
N SER A 42 14.49 24.81 -21.67
CA SER A 42 14.46 25.08 -20.23
C SER A 42 13.04 25.17 -19.70
N GLY A 43 12.10 25.79 -20.43
CA GLY A 43 10.69 25.81 -20.03
C GLY A 43 10.05 24.42 -20.04
N VAL A 44 10.38 23.58 -21.01
CA VAL A 44 9.97 22.17 -21.05
C VAL A 44 10.55 21.38 -19.87
N ALA A 45 11.83 21.56 -19.55
CA ALA A 45 12.47 20.91 -18.42
C ALA A 45 11.84 21.32 -17.08
N LEU A 46 11.53 22.61 -16.89
CA LEU A 46 10.82 23.11 -15.71
C LEU A 46 9.41 22.53 -15.57
N ALA A 47 8.68 22.40 -16.68
CA ALA A 47 7.38 21.73 -16.69
C ALA A 47 7.50 20.26 -16.29
N ALA A 48 8.46 19.52 -16.84
CA ALA A 48 8.72 18.13 -16.47
C ALA A 48 9.04 17.97 -14.97
N LEU A 49 9.95 18.80 -14.42
CA LEU A 49 10.26 18.79 -12.99
C LEU A 49 9.04 19.14 -12.12
N THR A 50 8.16 20.01 -12.61
CA THR A 50 6.90 20.34 -11.92
C THR A 50 5.97 19.13 -11.85
N VAL A 51 5.79 18.42 -12.96
CA VAL A 51 4.99 17.19 -12.99
C VAL A 51 5.59 16.13 -12.05
N LEU A 52 6.91 15.95 -12.06
CA LEU A 52 7.58 15.01 -11.15
C LEU A 52 7.37 15.36 -9.68
N ASN A 53 7.42 16.66 -9.33
CA ASN A 53 7.14 17.10 -7.96
C ASN A 53 5.68 16.85 -7.58
N TRP A 54 4.72 17.06 -8.48
CA TRP A 54 3.31 16.75 -8.22
C TRP A 54 3.08 15.25 -8.04
N LEU A 55 3.71 14.41 -8.86
CA LEU A 55 3.68 12.97 -8.70
C LEU A 55 4.31 12.54 -7.37
N ASP A 56 5.45 13.10 -7.01
CA ASP A 56 6.13 12.82 -5.73
C ASP A 56 5.25 13.20 -4.53
N MET A 57 4.58 14.35 -4.58
CA MET A 57 3.61 14.75 -3.56
C MET A 57 2.44 13.76 -3.45
N GLY A 58 1.86 13.38 -4.58
CA GLY A 58 0.75 12.42 -4.62
C GLY A 58 1.16 11.05 -4.08
N PHE A 59 2.32 10.54 -4.50
CA PHE A 59 2.85 9.26 -4.02
C PHE A 59 3.17 9.27 -2.53
N LYS A 60 3.68 10.38 -1.97
CA LYS A 60 3.88 10.49 -0.52
C LYS A 60 2.56 10.48 0.24
N GLN A 61 1.56 11.18 -0.26
CA GLN A 61 0.25 11.28 0.40
C GLN A 61 -0.54 9.96 0.33
N TYR A 62 -0.49 9.27 -0.81
CA TYR A 62 -1.25 8.05 -1.04
C TYR A 62 -0.47 6.79 -0.67
N LEU A 63 0.80 6.68 -1.04
CA LEU A 63 1.61 5.47 -0.90
C LEU A 63 2.73 5.59 0.14
N GLY A 64 2.83 6.72 0.84
CA GLY A 64 3.82 6.93 1.91
C GLY A 64 5.28 6.86 1.43
N ARG A 65 5.53 7.04 0.12
CA ARG A 65 6.86 6.95 -0.51
C ARG A 65 7.00 7.92 -1.67
N THR A 66 8.22 8.15 -2.14
CA THR A 66 8.49 8.97 -3.32
C THR A 66 8.16 8.24 -4.62
N PHE A 67 7.76 9.01 -5.63
CA PHE A 67 7.55 8.52 -7.00
C PHE A 67 8.88 8.11 -7.64
N ASN A 68 8.90 6.93 -8.24
CA ASN A 68 10.00 6.37 -8.99
C ASN A 68 9.61 6.20 -10.46
N LEU A 69 10.23 7.02 -11.31
CA LEU A 69 10.01 7.05 -12.76
C LEU A 69 10.13 5.67 -13.44
N VAL A 70 11.05 4.82 -12.98
CA VAL A 70 11.32 3.51 -13.60
C VAL A 70 10.26 2.50 -13.20
N LEU A 71 9.81 2.54 -11.94
CA LEU A 71 8.98 1.50 -11.35
C LEU A 71 7.48 1.79 -11.44
N ASP A 72 7.10 3.06 -11.32
CA ASP A 72 5.73 3.43 -10.97
C ASP A 72 4.86 3.78 -12.18
N TRP A 73 5.44 3.88 -13.38
CA TRP A 73 4.66 4.17 -14.58
C TRP A 73 3.56 3.14 -14.83
N SER A 74 3.79 1.87 -14.45
CA SER A 74 2.77 0.82 -14.58
C SER A 74 1.56 1.02 -13.66
N LEU A 75 1.71 1.75 -12.56
CA LEU A 75 0.62 2.01 -11.60
C LEU A 75 -0.41 3.03 -12.13
N LEU A 76 -0.09 3.77 -13.21
CA LEU A 76 -1.03 4.72 -13.79
C LEU A 76 -2.29 4.03 -14.34
N GLY A 77 -2.14 2.83 -14.92
CA GLY A 77 -3.27 2.03 -15.38
C GLY A 77 -4.16 1.57 -14.21
N ASP A 78 -3.54 1.12 -13.13
CA ASP A 78 -4.26 0.69 -11.92
C ASP A 78 -4.98 1.88 -11.25
N ALA A 79 -4.36 3.06 -11.24
CA ALA A 79 -4.98 4.29 -10.75
C ALA A 79 -6.21 4.69 -11.60
N GLN A 80 -6.14 4.53 -12.92
CA GLN A 80 -7.28 4.78 -13.80
C GLN A 80 -8.42 3.79 -13.55
N SER A 81 -8.11 2.48 -13.45
CA SER A 81 -9.12 1.46 -13.12
C SER A 81 -9.77 1.72 -11.76
N TYR A 82 -8.98 2.12 -10.77
CA TYR A 82 -9.50 2.52 -9.45
C TYR A 82 -10.48 3.69 -9.53
N LEU A 83 -10.16 4.73 -10.31
CA LEU A 83 -11.09 5.86 -10.52
C LEU A 83 -12.37 5.42 -11.20
N GLU A 84 -12.27 4.51 -12.18
CA GLU A 84 -13.45 3.97 -12.87
C GLU A 84 -14.35 3.17 -11.94
N ASP A 85 -13.78 2.32 -11.10
CA ASP A 85 -14.52 1.55 -10.09
C ASP A 85 -15.11 2.44 -8.98
N SER A 86 -14.50 3.59 -8.67
CA SER A 86 -14.93 4.46 -7.56
C SER A 86 -15.87 5.59 -7.96
N LEU A 87 -15.67 6.19 -9.13
CA LEU A 87 -16.38 7.39 -9.60
C LEU A 87 -17.15 7.17 -10.91
N GLY A 88 -16.97 6.01 -11.53
CA GLY A 88 -17.57 5.67 -12.82
C GLY A 88 -16.71 6.09 -14.02
N ARG A 89 -17.00 5.44 -15.16
CA ARG A 89 -16.23 5.58 -16.40
C ARG A 89 -16.23 6.99 -16.97
N THR A 90 -17.38 7.66 -16.99
CA THR A 90 -17.50 9.01 -17.57
C THR A 90 -16.65 10.04 -16.82
N ALA A 91 -16.73 10.03 -15.48
CA ALA A 91 -15.91 10.90 -14.64
C ALA A 91 -14.42 10.62 -14.83
N THR A 92 -14.05 9.34 -14.92
CA THR A 92 -12.66 8.91 -15.12
C THR A 92 -12.10 9.36 -16.47
N LEU A 93 -12.86 9.22 -17.56
CA LEU A 93 -12.44 9.69 -18.88
C LEU A 93 -12.27 11.21 -18.92
N ALA A 94 -13.23 11.95 -18.35
CA ALA A 94 -13.16 13.41 -18.27
C ALA A 94 -11.96 13.88 -17.43
N ALA A 95 -11.72 13.25 -16.28
CA ALA A 95 -10.57 13.55 -15.43
C ALA A 95 -9.25 13.23 -16.14
N THR A 96 -9.15 12.08 -16.80
CA THR A 96 -7.95 11.67 -17.54
C THR A 96 -7.64 12.65 -18.68
N ALA A 97 -8.64 12.99 -19.50
CA ALA A 97 -8.48 13.96 -20.57
C ALA A 97 -8.10 15.35 -20.02
N GLY A 98 -8.75 15.79 -18.94
CA GLY A 98 -8.44 17.04 -18.26
C GLY A 98 -6.99 17.11 -17.76
N VAL A 99 -6.48 16.03 -17.15
CA VAL A 99 -5.08 15.93 -16.71
C VAL A 99 -4.11 15.99 -17.89
N ILE A 100 -4.38 15.26 -18.98
CA ILE A 100 -3.54 15.30 -20.19
C ILE A 100 -3.47 16.72 -20.76
N VAL A 101 -4.62 17.38 -20.90
CA VAL A 101 -4.69 18.76 -21.39
C VAL A 101 -3.95 19.72 -20.45
N LEU A 102 -4.14 19.58 -19.13
CA LEU A 102 -3.44 20.41 -18.14
C LEU A 102 -1.92 20.24 -18.23
N VAL A 103 -1.43 19.01 -18.38
CA VAL A 103 -0.01 18.72 -18.55
C VAL A 103 0.50 19.34 -19.85
N LEU A 104 -0.18 19.15 -20.98
CA LEU A 104 0.24 19.76 -22.25
C LEU A 104 0.26 21.29 -22.18
N LEU A 105 -0.75 21.90 -21.55
CA LEU A 105 -0.81 23.34 -21.32
C LEU A 105 0.33 23.82 -20.41
N LEU A 106 0.67 23.08 -19.35
CA LEU A 106 1.80 23.39 -18.48
C LEU A 106 3.11 23.42 -19.27
N PHE A 107 3.35 22.45 -20.15
CA PHE A 107 4.53 22.40 -21.00
C PHE A 107 4.56 23.57 -21.98
N ALA A 108 3.46 23.82 -22.70
CA ALA A 108 3.37 24.91 -23.67
C ALA A 108 3.52 26.30 -23.01
N ALA A 109 2.82 26.53 -21.90
CA ALA A 109 2.85 27.78 -21.16
C ALA A 109 4.22 28.05 -20.55
N SER A 110 4.88 27.02 -19.99
CA SER A 110 6.23 27.17 -19.41
C SER A 110 7.27 27.49 -20.49
N ALA A 111 7.25 26.75 -21.62
CA ALA A 111 8.11 27.05 -22.76
C ALA A 111 7.88 28.48 -23.28
N TYR A 112 6.62 28.87 -23.49
CA TYR A 112 6.27 30.21 -23.95
C TYR A 112 6.70 31.30 -22.97
N ALA A 113 6.48 31.10 -21.67
CA ALA A 113 6.86 32.06 -20.63
C ALA A 113 8.37 32.29 -20.60
N VAL A 114 9.18 31.23 -20.63
CA VAL A 114 10.65 31.34 -20.62
C VAL A 114 11.16 31.99 -21.92
N VAL A 115 10.59 31.66 -23.08
CA VAL A 115 10.92 32.33 -24.35
C VAL A 115 10.57 33.82 -24.30
N ARG A 116 9.41 34.18 -23.75
CA ARG A 116 8.97 35.57 -23.58
C ARG A 116 9.89 36.32 -22.64
N LEU A 117 10.27 35.72 -21.51
CA LEU A 117 11.23 36.28 -20.55
C LEU A 117 12.61 36.50 -21.18
N SER A 118 13.11 35.49 -21.91
CA SER A 118 14.37 35.57 -22.64
C SER A 118 14.39 36.71 -23.66
N ASN A 119 13.29 36.91 -24.37
CA ASN A 119 13.16 38.03 -25.31
C ASN A 119 13.11 39.39 -24.61
N VAL A 120 12.50 39.49 -23.42
CA VAL A 120 12.50 40.73 -22.63
C VAL A 120 13.91 41.07 -22.11
N LEU A 121 14.62 40.07 -21.59
CA LEU A 121 16.02 40.21 -21.15
C LEU A 121 16.90 40.71 -22.29
N ALA A 122 16.74 40.12 -23.48
CA ALA A 122 17.50 40.52 -24.66
C ALA A 122 17.19 41.94 -25.16
N ARG A 123 15.93 42.40 -25.05
CA ARG A 123 15.55 43.78 -25.43
C ARG A 123 16.11 44.83 -24.47
N HIS A 124 16.30 44.48 -23.20
CA HIS A 124 16.79 45.38 -22.15
C HIS A 124 18.12 44.88 -21.58
N SER A 125 19.05 44.48 -22.45
CA SER A 125 20.27 43.76 -22.08
C SER A 125 21.11 44.49 -21.03
N ALA A 126 21.26 45.81 -21.11
CA ALA A 126 22.06 46.58 -20.14
C ALA A 126 21.49 46.49 -18.71
N THR A 127 20.17 46.67 -18.56
CA THR A 127 19.47 46.58 -17.27
C THR A 127 19.42 45.12 -16.79
N ALA A 128 19.16 44.19 -17.70
CA ALA A 128 19.11 42.76 -17.41
C ALA A 128 20.46 42.25 -16.89
N THR A 129 21.58 42.60 -17.53
CA THR A 129 22.92 42.21 -17.09
C THR A 129 23.23 42.74 -15.68
N ARG A 130 22.92 44.02 -15.41
CA ARG A 130 23.09 44.60 -14.05
C ARG A 130 22.23 43.87 -13.02
N GLY A 131 20.96 43.62 -13.34
CA GLY A 131 20.04 42.87 -12.47
C GLY A 131 20.51 41.45 -12.19
N THR A 132 20.98 40.73 -13.22
CA THR A 132 21.53 39.37 -13.08
C THR A 132 22.80 39.36 -12.23
N LEU A 133 23.69 40.33 -12.38
CA LEU A 133 24.89 40.46 -11.55
C LEU A 133 24.53 40.74 -10.08
N ILE A 134 23.62 41.68 -9.82
CA ILE A 134 23.13 41.98 -8.46
C ILE A 134 22.50 40.74 -7.84
N ALA A 135 21.61 40.06 -8.57
CA ALA A 135 20.97 38.84 -8.12
C ALA A 135 21.99 37.74 -7.82
N GLY A 136 23.02 37.58 -8.66
CA GLY A 136 24.12 36.63 -8.43
C GLY A 136 24.94 36.95 -7.18
N VAL A 137 25.30 38.22 -6.96
CA VAL A 137 26.03 38.66 -5.75
C VAL A 137 25.18 38.44 -4.50
N VAL A 138 23.90 38.81 -4.54
CA VAL A 138 22.95 38.57 -3.44
C VAL A 138 22.83 37.07 -3.15
N TRP A 139 22.71 36.25 -4.20
CA TRP A 139 22.62 34.80 -4.05
C TRP A 139 23.87 34.21 -3.40
N ILE A 140 25.07 34.56 -3.89
CA ILE A 140 26.35 34.10 -3.32
C ILE A 140 26.46 34.53 -1.86
N THR A 141 26.17 35.79 -1.56
CA THR A 141 26.23 36.33 -0.20
C THR A 141 25.27 35.57 0.72
N CYS A 142 24.00 35.43 0.32
CA CYS A 142 23.01 34.72 1.13
C CYS A 142 23.34 33.23 1.30
N SER A 143 23.93 32.59 0.28
CA SER A 143 24.39 31.20 0.34
C SER A 143 25.57 31.02 1.30
N SER A 144 26.61 31.86 1.18
CA SER A 144 27.82 31.80 2.01
C SER A 144 27.56 32.12 3.49
N PHE A 145 26.62 33.02 3.78
CA PHE A 145 26.26 33.39 5.16
C PHE A 145 25.06 32.60 5.71
N GLY A 146 24.50 31.65 4.95
CA GLY A 146 23.38 30.82 5.39
C GLY A 146 22.11 31.63 5.73
N VAL A 147 21.86 32.74 5.02
CA VAL A 147 20.75 33.65 5.33
C VAL A 147 19.41 32.96 5.09
N GLN A 148 18.57 32.96 6.12
CA GLN A 148 17.23 32.35 6.10
C GLN A 148 16.15 33.41 6.33
N LEU A 149 15.04 33.29 5.62
CA LEU A 149 13.82 34.07 5.84
C LEU A 149 12.73 33.11 6.33
N ALA A 150 12.19 33.34 7.52
CA ALA A 150 11.19 32.46 8.15
C ALA A 150 11.62 30.97 8.17
N GLY A 151 12.89 30.70 8.50
CA GLY A 151 13.46 29.34 8.55
C GLY A 151 13.73 28.70 7.19
N VAL A 152 13.59 29.45 6.08
CA VAL A 152 13.83 28.96 4.72
C VAL A 152 15.07 29.65 4.13
N PRO A 153 16.08 28.91 3.63
CA PRO A 153 17.24 29.52 3.00
C PRO A 153 16.84 30.35 1.77
N LEU A 154 17.31 31.61 1.73
CA LEU A 154 16.96 32.56 0.67
C LEU A 154 17.60 32.19 -0.67
N ALA A 155 18.83 31.68 -0.65
CA ALA A 155 19.47 31.03 -1.80
C ALA A 155 18.98 29.57 -1.93
N ALA A 156 18.60 29.15 -3.14
CA ALA A 156 18.15 27.79 -3.41
C ALA A 156 18.77 27.21 -4.69
N ASP A 157 19.14 25.92 -4.64
CA ASP A 157 19.61 25.11 -5.78
C ASP A 157 18.61 23.97 -6.08
N SER A 158 17.32 24.30 -6.03
CA SER A 158 16.27 23.27 -5.93
C SER A 158 16.09 22.43 -7.19
N ALA A 159 16.35 22.97 -8.39
CA ALA A 159 16.20 22.21 -9.64
C ALA A 159 17.38 21.27 -9.88
N ALA A 160 18.61 21.74 -9.61
CA ALA A 160 19.81 20.92 -9.68
C ALA A 160 19.76 19.75 -8.67
N VAL A 161 19.36 20.03 -7.42
CA VAL A 161 19.19 19.01 -6.38
C VAL A 161 18.08 18.02 -6.72
N THR A 162 16.95 18.47 -7.28
CA THR A 162 15.90 17.56 -7.76
C THR A 162 16.39 16.68 -8.89
N LEU A 163 17.12 17.22 -9.88
CA LEU A 163 17.67 16.43 -10.98
C LEU A 163 18.68 15.40 -10.49
N GLN A 164 19.63 15.81 -9.64
CA GLN A 164 20.61 14.93 -9.03
C GLN A 164 19.95 13.79 -8.25
N SER A 165 18.99 14.12 -7.38
CA SER A 165 18.27 13.09 -6.61
C SER A 165 17.46 12.14 -7.50
N GLN A 166 16.97 12.57 -8.67
CA GLN A 166 16.33 11.65 -9.63
C GLN A 166 17.36 10.71 -10.27
N THR A 167 18.55 11.22 -10.66
CA THR A 167 19.62 10.38 -11.21
C THR A 167 20.13 9.36 -10.19
N GLU A 168 20.36 9.79 -8.95
CA GLU A 168 20.74 8.91 -7.83
C GLU A 168 19.69 7.83 -7.59
N ARG A 169 18.39 8.20 -7.55
CA ARG A 169 17.28 7.23 -7.43
C ARG A 169 17.28 6.16 -8.51
N VAL A 170 17.53 6.52 -9.77
CA VAL A 170 17.60 5.54 -10.86
C VAL A 170 18.77 4.59 -10.64
N SER A 171 19.96 5.11 -10.29
CA SER A 171 21.12 4.29 -10.00
C SER A 171 20.89 3.35 -8.81
N ASP A 172 20.32 3.86 -7.73
CA ASP A 172 20.04 3.10 -6.51
C ASP A 172 18.97 2.04 -6.77
N THR A 173 17.97 2.33 -7.60
CA THR A 173 16.96 1.33 -8.00
C THR A 173 17.60 0.15 -8.74
N LEU A 174 18.55 0.42 -9.64
CA LEU A 174 19.25 -0.63 -10.39
C LEU A 174 20.20 -1.45 -9.48
N LYS A 175 20.85 -0.81 -8.52
CA LYS A 175 21.69 -1.50 -7.52
C LYS A 175 20.83 -2.35 -6.58
N ASP A 176 19.71 -1.79 -6.11
CA ASP A 176 18.72 -2.48 -5.26
C ASP A 176 18.20 -3.73 -5.95
N GLU A 177 17.93 -3.66 -7.24
CA GLU A 177 17.51 -4.80 -8.03
C GLU A 177 18.54 -5.94 -8.01
N ALA A 178 19.79 -5.62 -8.33
CA ALA A 178 20.86 -6.61 -8.36
C ALA A 178 21.16 -7.20 -6.97
N GLU A 179 21.04 -6.41 -5.92
CA GLU A 179 21.21 -6.85 -4.54
C GLU A 179 20.04 -7.74 -4.07
N PHE A 180 18.81 -7.30 -4.31
CA PHE A 180 17.62 -8.02 -3.89
C PHE A 180 17.49 -9.37 -4.60
N GLN A 181 17.92 -9.48 -5.86
CA GLN A 181 18.02 -10.79 -6.53
C GLN A 181 18.94 -11.78 -5.80
N LYS A 182 20.01 -11.30 -5.16
CA LYS A 182 20.89 -12.16 -4.35
C LYS A 182 20.20 -12.56 -3.05
N VAL A 183 19.54 -11.61 -2.39
CA VAL A 183 18.77 -11.86 -1.16
C VAL A 183 17.65 -12.87 -1.41
N ALA A 184 16.91 -12.74 -2.50
CA ALA A 184 15.80 -13.61 -2.85
C ALA A 184 16.22 -15.07 -3.09
N LYS A 185 17.48 -15.34 -3.42
CA LYS A 185 18.00 -16.72 -3.60
C LYS A 185 18.33 -17.43 -2.29
N VAL A 186 18.54 -16.67 -1.21
CA VAL A 186 18.89 -17.22 0.11
C VAL A 186 17.61 -17.46 0.88
N ASP A 187 17.34 -18.71 1.25
CA ASP A 187 16.14 -19.10 1.99
C ASP A 187 16.50 -20.06 3.13
N ALA A 188 16.28 -19.64 4.37
CA ALA A 188 16.57 -20.41 5.57
C ALA A 188 15.86 -21.78 5.61
N PHE A 189 14.70 -21.90 4.96
CA PHE A 189 13.89 -23.13 4.92
C PHE A 189 13.78 -23.73 3.51
N GLY A 190 14.48 -23.15 2.53
CA GLY A 190 14.33 -23.51 1.12
C GLY A 190 14.64 -24.99 0.84
N ALA A 191 15.68 -25.53 1.49
CA ALA A 191 16.08 -26.93 1.36
C ALA A 191 15.49 -27.85 2.45
N THR A 192 14.62 -27.34 3.34
CA THR A 192 14.04 -28.15 4.42
C THR A 192 13.23 -29.32 3.85
N PRO A 193 13.47 -30.56 4.29
CA PRO A 193 12.68 -31.72 3.86
C PRO A 193 11.18 -31.55 4.16
N PRO A 194 10.28 -32.05 3.29
CA PRO A 194 8.83 -31.94 3.47
C PRO A 194 8.30 -32.35 4.84
N ASP A 195 8.83 -33.44 5.40
CA ASP A 195 8.43 -34.02 6.67
C ASP A 195 8.89 -33.19 7.89
N GLN A 196 9.77 -32.21 7.68
CA GLN A 196 10.29 -31.30 8.70
C GLN A 196 9.72 -29.88 8.57
N LEU A 197 8.68 -29.68 7.76
CA LEU A 197 7.98 -28.41 7.61
C LEU A 197 6.69 -28.43 8.45
N VAL A 198 6.59 -27.46 9.38
CA VAL A 198 5.44 -27.23 10.29
C VAL A 198 4.80 -28.49 10.90
N PRO A 199 5.59 -29.44 11.45
CA PRO A 199 5.06 -30.69 11.98
C PRO A 199 4.02 -30.50 13.08
N ASP A 200 4.14 -29.43 13.88
CA ASP A 200 3.26 -29.16 15.02
C ASP A 200 1.85 -28.69 14.62
N LEU A 201 1.65 -28.33 13.35
CA LEU A 201 0.34 -27.91 12.82
C LEU A 201 -0.40 -29.03 12.11
N ARG A 202 0.19 -30.22 11.94
CA ARG A 202 -0.43 -31.31 11.19
C ARG A 202 -1.82 -31.68 11.73
N GLY A 203 -2.75 -31.89 10.80
CA GLY A 203 -4.15 -32.18 11.13
C GLY A 203 -5.02 -30.94 11.35
N LYS A 204 -4.44 -29.73 11.31
CA LYS A 204 -5.18 -28.47 11.49
C LYS A 204 -5.51 -27.81 10.16
N ASP A 205 -6.69 -27.21 10.07
CA ASP A 205 -7.04 -26.31 8.99
C ASP A 205 -6.40 -24.94 9.25
N MET A 206 -5.51 -24.53 8.36
CA MET A 206 -4.75 -23.29 8.47
C MET A 206 -5.36 -22.22 7.57
N ILE A 207 -5.66 -21.05 8.13
CA ILE A 207 -6.28 -19.95 7.39
C ILE A 207 -5.43 -18.70 7.60
N PHE A 208 -4.84 -18.19 6.53
CA PHE A 208 -4.14 -16.91 6.51
C PHE A 208 -5.04 -15.88 5.86
N THR A 209 -5.51 -14.91 6.65
CA THR A 209 -6.47 -13.90 6.20
C THR A 209 -5.88 -12.50 6.25
N PHE A 210 -5.83 -11.81 5.11
CA PHE A 210 -5.49 -10.39 5.07
C PHE A 210 -6.76 -9.55 5.10
N ILE A 211 -6.81 -8.58 6.02
CA ILE A 211 -7.85 -7.55 6.06
C ILE A 211 -7.29 -6.30 5.41
N GLU A 212 -7.83 -5.94 4.25
CA GLU A 212 -7.39 -4.80 3.45
C GLU A 212 -7.33 -3.51 4.27
N SER A 213 -6.20 -2.82 4.19
CA SER A 213 -5.93 -1.56 4.88
C SER A 213 -6.12 -1.59 6.40
N TYR A 214 -6.11 -2.75 7.08
CA TYR A 214 -6.24 -2.81 8.55
C TYR A 214 -4.94 -2.35 9.22
N GLY A 215 -4.86 -1.06 9.54
CA GLY A 215 -3.65 -0.45 10.11
C GLY A 215 -3.78 -0.11 11.59
N ARG A 216 -2.64 0.16 12.23
CA ARG A 216 -2.55 0.60 13.63
C ARG A 216 -3.41 1.84 13.91
N SER A 217 -3.58 2.73 12.94
CA SER A 217 -4.46 3.90 13.09
C SER A 217 -5.91 3.53 13.37
N ALA A 218 -6.41 2.37 12.91
CA ALA A 218 -7.77 1.92 13.24
C ALA A 218 -7.98 1.70 14.75
N ILE A 219 -6.90 1.38 15.48
CA ILE A 219 -6.91 1.03 16.90
C ILE A 219 -6.45 2.22 17.78
N GLU A 220 -5.70 3.17 17.23
CA GLU A 220 -5.10 4.26 18.02
C GLU A 220 -5.63 5.66 17.70
N ASP A 221 -6.21 5.89 16.52
CA ASP A 221 -6.72 7.22 16.18
C ASP A 221 -7.99 7.54 16.98
N PRO A 222 -8.09 8.71 17.65
CA PRO A 222 -9.23 9.05 18.51
C PRO A 222 -10.61 9.05 17.84
N ILE A 223 -10.69 9.21 16.51
CA ILE A 223 -11.97 9.17 15.78
C ILE A 223 -12.40 7.73 15.49
N MET A 224 -11.43 6.84 15.26
CA MET A 224 -11.66 5.49 14.72
C MET A 224 -11.62 4.43 15.83
N ALA A 225 -10.64 4.56 16.73
CA ALA A 225 -10.34 3.63 17.82
C ALA A 225 -11.56 3.31 18.70
N PRO A 226 -12.40 4.25 19.14
CA PRO A 226 -13.49 3.91 20.07
C PRO A 226 -14.47 2.86 19.52
N GLY A 227 -14.77 2.91 18.21
CA GLY A 227 -15.64 1.93 17.56
C GLY A 227 -14.93 0.60 17.30
N VAL A 228 -13.68 0.66 16.80
CA VAL A 228 -12.89 -0.53 16.50
C VAL A 228 -12.54 -1.30 17.78
N ASP A 229 -12.13 -0.62 18.84
CA ASP A 229 -11.81 -1.21 20.15
C ASP A 229 -13.01 -1.91 20.78
N LYS A 230 -14.18 -1.26 20.73
CA LYS A 230 -15.42 -1.88 21.20
C LYS A 230 -15.72 -3.16 20.42
N THR A 231 -15.57 -3.14 19.09
CA THR A 231 -15.76 -4.32 18.27
C THR A 231 -14.75 -5.41 18.62
N LEU A 232 -13.46 -5.11 18.70
CA LEU A 232 -12.43 -6.08 19.07
C LEU A 232 -12.67 -6.70 20.45
N ALA A 233 -13.11 -5.92 21.44
CA ALA A 233 -13.47 -6.42 22.77
C ALA A 233 -14.68 -7.37 22.72
N VAL A 234 -15.76 -6.97 22.03
CA VAL A 234 -16.97 -7.80 21.86
C VAL A 234 -16.64 -9.11 21.14
N ARG A 235 -15.86 -9.04 20.05
CA ARG A 235 -15.45 -10.23 19.29
C ARG A 235 -14.49 -11.12 20.06
N THR A 236 -13.58 -10.56 20.86
CA THR A 236 -12.69 -11.34 21.74
C THR A 236 -13.51 -12.15 22.76
N GLU A 237 -14.50 -11.53 23.40
CA GLU A 237 -15.36 -12.24 24.36
C GLU A 237 -16.28 -13.28 23.70
N ALA A 238 -16.77 -13.01 22.49
CA ALA A 238 -17.57 -13.97 21.72
C ALA A 238 -16.75 -15.21 21.32
N LEU A 239 -15.53 -14.99 20.80
CA LEU A 239 -14.57 -16.07 20.50
C LEU A 239 -14.21 -16.89 21.73
N LYS A 240 -13.94 -16.22 22.87
CA LYS A 240 -13.66 -16.89 24.14
C LYS A 240 -14.80 -17.80 24.58
N LYS A 241 -16.06 -17.35 24.45
CA LYS A 241 -17.24 -18.18 24.72
C LYS A 241 -17.35 -19.38 23.77
N ALA A 242 -16.90 -19.23 22.53
CA ALA A 242 -16.81 -20.32 21.55
C ALA A 242 -15.58 -21.24 21.77
N GLY A 243 -14.74 -20.96 22.78
CA GLY A 243 -13.55 -21.73 23.13
C GLY A 243 -12.29 -21.35 22.35
N TYR A 244 -12.31 -20.24 21.61
CA TYR A 244 -11.13 -19.69 20.94
C TYR A 244 -10.38 -18.72 21.84
N HIS A 245 -9.06 -18.72 21.72
CA HIS A 245 -8.17 -17.74 22.31
C HIS A 245 -7.33 -17.09 21.22
N ALA A 246 -6.85 -15.88 21.48
CA ALA A 246 -6.06 -15.10 20.52
C ALA A 246 -4.82 -14.50 21.16
N LYS A 247 -3.74 -14.43 20.38
CA LYS A 247 -2.54 -13.64 20.68
C LYS A 247 -2.31 -12.63 19.55
N SER A 248 -2.14 -11.36 19.88
CA SER A 248 -2.03 -10.28 18.89
C SER A 248 -0.83 -9.36 19.13
N GLY A 249 -0.20 -8.93 18.03
CA GLY A 249 0.99 -8.07 18.02
C GLY A 249 1.01 -7.11 16.84
N TRP A 250 2.16 -6.46 16.61
CA TRP A 250 2.34 -5.47 15.54
C TRP A 250 3.39 -5.90 14.52
N LEU A 251 3.08 -5.67 13.24
CA LEU A 251 4.02 -5.82 12.12
C LEU A 251 4.19 -4.49 11.38
N THR A 252 5.41 -4.07 11.08
CA THR A 252 5.69 -2.93 10.18
C THR A 252 5.60 -3.40 8.73
N SER A 253 4.62 -2.91 7.99
CA SER A 253 4.37 -3.26 6.58
C SER A 253 5.40 -2.67 5.62
N ALA A 254 5.68 -3.40 4.53
CA ALA A 254 6.52 -2.94 3.43
C ALA A 254 5.82 -1.90 2.54
N THR A 255 4.50 -1.78 2.63
CA THR A 255 3.69 -0.82 1.87
C THR A 255 2.83 0.04 2.78
N TYR A 256 2.14 1.02 2.20
CA TYR A 256 1.31 1.99 2.89
C TYR A 256 0.26 2.52 1.92
N GLY A 257 -1.00 2.60 2.36
CA GLY A 257 -2.13 3.21 1.64
C GLY A 257 -2.58 2.52 0.35
N GLY A 258 -1.88 1.47 -0.10
CA GLY A 258 -2.23 0.67 -1.27
C GLY A 258 -1.15 -0.35 -1.62
N SER A 259 -1.30 -0.97 -2.79
CA SER A 259 -0.42 -2.04 -3.28
C SER A 259 -0.33 -3.23 -2.31
N SER A 260 -1.48 -3.68 -1.80
CA SER A 260 -1.63 -4.75 -0.80
C SER A 260 -0.86 -6.03 -1.10
N TRP A 261 -0.73 -6.39 -2.38
CA TRP A 261 0.09 -7.52 -2.82
C TRP A 261 1.56 -7.45 -2.35
N LEU A 262 2.11 -6.26 -2.11
CA LEU A 262 3.44 -6.06 -1.53
C LEU A 262 3.49 -6.49 -0.05
N GLY A 263 2.46 -6.15 0.72
CA GLY A 263 2.31 -6.57 2.12
C GLY A 263 2.09 -8.08 2.23
N HIS A 264 1.22 -8.65 1.38
CA HIS A 264 0.98 -10.10 1.32
C HIS A 264 2.27 -10.85 1.01
N SER A 265 2.94 -10.44 -0.08
CA SER A 265 4.19 -11.07 -0.51
C SER A 265 5.28 -10.92 0.55
N THR A 266 5.36 -9.79 1.24
CA THR A 266 6.34 -9.59 2.32
C THR A 266 6.12 -10.56 3.47
N SER A 267 4.89 -10.65 3.96
CA SER A 267 4.53 -11.53 5.07
C SER A 267 4.76 -13.00 4.73
N LEU A 268 4.31 -13.42 3.54
CA LEU A 268 4.31 -14.82 3.14
C LEU A 268 5.68 -15.28 2.62
N SER A 269 6.44 -14.43 1.93
CA SER A 269 7.77 -14.81 1.44
C SER A 269 8.86 -14.65 2.46
N GLY A 270 8.69 -13.82 3.50
CA GLY A 270 9.79 -13.46 4.42
C GLY A 270 10.82 -12.49 3.83
N LEU A 271 10.59 -12.00 2.61
CA LEU A 271 11.42 -11.00 1.93
C LEU A 271 10.79 -9.60 2.07
N TRP A 272 11.61 -8.55 2.16
CA TRP A 272 11.10 -7.17 2.22
C TRP A 272 10.68 -6.68 0.83
N VAL A 273 9.44 -6.93 0.43
CA VAL A 273 8.91 -6.63 -0.92
C VAL A 273 8.28 -5.22 -0.93
N SER A 274 9.11 -4.19 -1.00
CA SER A 274 8.67 -2.79 -0.85
C SER A 274 8.34 -2.04 -2.15
N ASN A 275 8.48 -2.69 -3.31
CA ASN A 275 8.19 -2.09 -4.61
C ASN A 275 7.86 -3.17 -5.67
N GLN A 276 7.40 -2.73 -6.84
CA GLN A 276 6.95 -3.62 -7.91
C GLN A 276 8.08 -4.47 -8.51
N GLN A 277 9.31 -3.96 -8.56
CA GLN A 277 10.47 -4.65 -9.11
C GLN A 277 10.90 -5.81 -8.20
N ARG A 278 10.92 -5.60 -6.89
CA ARG A 278 11.09 -6.66 -5.90
C ARG A 278 9.97 -7.70 -5.98
N TYR A 279 8.71 -7.27 -6.12
CA TYR A 279 7.58 -8.20 -6.29
C TYR A 279 7.79 -9.13 -7.48
N ARG A 280 8.11 -8.57 -8.66
CA ARG A 280 8.41 -9.37 -9.86
C ARG A 280 9.58 -10.34 -9.64
N THR A 281 10.62 -9.89 -8.96
CA THR A 281 11.78 -10.74 -8.60
C THR A 281 11.35 -11.92 -7.73
N VAL A 282 10.55 -11.69 -6.69
CA VAL A 282 10.05 -12.76 -5.81
C VAL A 282 9.16 -13.72 -6.57
N MET A 283 8.18 -13.22 -7.34
CA MET A 283 7.23 -14.06 -8.09
C MET A 283 7.91 -14.92 -9.16
N ALA A 284 9.07 -14.48 -9.68
CA ALA A 284 9.89 -15.24 -10.63
C ALA A 284 10.92 -16.17 -9.97
N SER A 285 11.05 -16.14 -8.64
CA SER A 285 12.02 -16.93 -7.89
C SER A 285 11.48 -18.29 -7.45
N ASP A 286 12.36 -19.13 -6.91
CA ASP A 286 12.00 -20.39 -6.25
C ASP A 286 12.04 -20.30 -4.71
N HIS A 287 12.06 -19.08 -4.16
CA HIS A 287 11.97 -18.82 -2.73
C HIS A 287 10.69 -19.43 -2.15
N LEU A 288 10.77 -20.04 -0.97
CA LEU A 288 9.65 -20.80 -0.41
C LEU A 288 8.69 -19.86 0.34
N SER A 289 7.52 -19.57 -0.25
CA SER A 289 6.47 -18.85 0.47
C SER A 289 5.87 -19.70 1.60
N LEU A 290 5.32 -19.04 2.62
CA LEU A 290 4.63 -19.68 3.75
C LEU A 290 3.51 -20.60 3.28
N THR A 291 2.70 -20.16 2.32
CA THR A 291 1.64 -20.96 1.71
C THR A 291 2.22 -22.20 0.99
N LYS A 292 3.31 -22.03 0.25
CA LYS A 292 3.99 -23.13 -0.46
C LYS A 292 4.71 -24.09 0.48
N VAL A 293 5.05 -23.69 1.70
CA VAL A 293 5.53 -24.62 2.75
C VAL A 293 4.49 -25.71 3.01
N PHE A 294 3.22 -25.34 3.17
CA PHE A 294 2.14 -26.30 3.41
C PHE A 294 1.96 -27.25 2.23
N LYS A 295 2.01 -26.73 0.99
CA LYS A 295 2.00 -27.57 -0.23
C LYS A 295 3.19 -28.52 -0.28
N LYS A 296 4.41 -28.01 -0.05
CA LYS A 296 5.66 -28.78 -0.10
C LYS A 296 5.66 -29.92 0.92
N SER A 297 5.07 -29.72 2.10
CA SER A 297 4.95 -30.76 3.12
C SER A 297 4.10 -31.97 2.68
N GLY A 298 3.19 -31.77 1.72
CA GLY A 298 2.26 -32.79 1.22
C GLY A 298 1.09 -33.11 2.16
N ALA A 299 1.05 -32.54 3.36
CA ALA A 299 0.04 -32.82 4.38
C ALA A 299 -1.23 -31.94 4.29
N TRP A 300 -1.23 -30.92 3.42
CA TRP A 300 -2.38 -30.05 3.18
C TRP A 300 -2.70 -29.94 1.70
N ASN A 301 -3.98 -29.69 1.41
CA ASN A 301 -4.40 -29.11 0.14
C ASN A 301 -4.39 -27.58 0.28
N THR A 302 -4.04 -26.86 -0.79
CA THR A 302 -3.81 -25.40 -0.73
C THR A 302 -4.77 -24.62 -1.62
N VAL A 303 -5.31 -23.51 -1.12
CA VAL A 303 -6.34 -22.74 -1.84
C VAL A 303 -6.23 -21.25 -1.57
N GLY A 304 -6.48 -20.44 -2.61
CA GLY A 304 -6.65 -19.00 -2.49
C GLY A 304 -8.11 -18.59 -2.66
N VAL A 305 -8.62 -17.72 -1.81
CA VAL A 305 -9.90 -17.03 -1.96
C VAL A 305 -9.60 -15.55 -2.16
N MET A 306 -9.71 -15.09 -3.41
CA MET A 306 -9.10 -13.86 -3.90
C MET A 306 -10.17 -12.99 -4.58
N PRO A 307 -11.13 -12.39 -3.84
CA PRO A 307 -12.24 -11.64 -4.43
C PRO A 307 -11.77 -10.44 -5.26
N GLY A 308 -10.61 -9.84 -4.95
CA GLY A 308 -10.06 -8.72 -5.71
C GLY A 308 -9.38 -9.10 -7.03
N VAL A 309 -9.12 -10.39 -7.30
CA VAL A 309 -8.45 -10.82 -8.53
C VAL A 309 -9.48 -10.89 -9.67
N GLN A 310 -9.36 -9.95 -10.61
CA GLN A 310 -10.24 -9.82 -11.78
C GLN A 310 -9.52 -10.12 -13.13
N LYS A 311 -8.26 -10.57 -13.07
CA LYS A 311 -7.43 -10.92 -14.23
C LYS A 311 -6.73 -12.25 -13.97
N ALA A 312 -6.10 -12.82 -15.00
CA ALA A 312 -5.23 -13.97 -14.82
C ALA A 312 -4.12 -13.66 -13.79
N TRP A 313 -3.91 -14.57 -12.84
CA TRP A 313 -2.98 -14.40 -11.73
C TRP A 313 -2.01 -15.59 -11.68
N PRO A 314 -0.98 -15.62 -12.55
CA PRO A 314 0.01 -16.70 -12.58
C PRO A 314 0.80 -16.84 -11.28
N GLU A 315 0.82 -15.80 -10.45
CA GLU A 315 1.50 -15.76 -9.15
C GLU A 315 0.98 -16.80 -8.15
N GLN A 316 -0.21 -17.38 -8.36
CA GLN A 316 -0.70 -18.54 -7.61
C GLN A 316 0.35 -19.69 -7.54
N SER A 317 1.18 -19.82 -8.58
CA SER A 317 2.24 -20.83 -8.66
C SER A 317 3.40 -20.57 -7.68
N PHE A 318 3.77 -19.31 -7.49
CA PHE A 318 4.76 -18.90 -6.49
C PHE A 318 4.23 -19.20 -5.07
N PHE A 319 2.97 -18.86 -4.80
CA PHE A 319 2.31 -19.15 -3.52
C PHE A 319 1.99 -20.64 -3.33
N GLY A 320 2.17 -21.46 -4.35
CA GLY A 320 1.90 -22.89 -4.27
C GLY A 320 0.46 -23.18 -3.91
N LEU A 321 -0.49 -22.47 -4.51
CA LEU A 321 -1.93 -22.70 -4.34
C LEU A 321 -2.40 -23.71 -5.41
N ASP A 322 -3.11 -24.76 -5.00
CA ASP A 322 -3.64 -25.78 -5.93
C ASP A 322 -4.86 -25.26 -6.70
N LYS A 323 -5.61 -24.36 -6.08
CA LYS A 323 -6.76 -23.68 -6.67
C LYS A 323 -6.89 -22.26 -6.18
N VAL A 324 -7.32 -21.36 -7.04
CA VAL A 324 -7.75 -20.01 -6.68
C VAL A 324 -9.23 -19.86 -7.02
N TYR A 325 -10.00 -19.26 -6.11
CA TYR A 325 -11.34 -18.75 -6.36
C TYR A 325 -11.25 -17.23 -6.48
N ASN A 326 -11.26 -16.74 -7.72
CA ASN A 326 -11.19 -15.31 -8.02
C ASN A 326 -12.58 -14.64 -7.98
N ALA A 327 -12.65 -13.34 -8.33
CA ALA A 327 -13.88 -12.55 -8.32
C ALA A 327 -15.06 -13.20 -9.07
N PHE A 328 -14.79 -13.94 -10.15
CA PHE A 328 -15.80 -14.53 -11.02
C PHE A 328 -16.23 -15.94 -10.59
N GLU A 329 -15.42 -16.61 -9.77
CA GLU A 329 -15.63 -18.00 -9.34
C GLU A 329 -16.38 -18.10 -8.00
N LEU A 330 -16.51 -16.99 -7.27
CA LEU A 330 -17.25 -16.93 -6.01
C LEU A 330 -18.77 -16.83 -6.22
N GLY A 331 -19.23 -16.46 -7.42
CA GLY A 331 -20.65 -16.50 -7.78
C GLY A 331 -21.49 -15.29 -7.36
N TYR A 332 -20.85 -14.19 -6.95
CA TYR A 332 -21.54 -12.98 -6.49
C TYR A 332 -22.37 -12.31 -7.60
N LYS A 333 -23.60 -11.91 -7.27
CA LYS A 333 -24.56 -11.22 -8.16
C LYS A 333 -25.08 -9.89 -7.57
N GLY A 334 -24.57 -9.49 -6.40
CA GLY A 334 -24.85 -8.19 -5.81
C GLY A 334 -24.03 -7.06 -6.46
N PRO A 335 -24.22 -5.81 -5.99
CA PRO A 335 -23.45 -4.67 -6.47
C PRO A 335 -22.03 -4.67 -5.88
N LYS A 336 -21.08 -4.06 -6.60
CA LYS A 336 -19.78 -3.71 -6.01
C LYS A 336 -19.96 -2.67 -4.91
N PHE A 337 -19.07 -2.67 -3.93
CA PHE A 337 -18.93 -1.58 -2.95
C PHE A 337 -17.68 -0.79 -3.32
N SER A 338 -17.83 0.09 -4.32
CA SER A 338 -16.74 0.78 -5.00
C SER A 338 -15.71 -0.20 -5.59
N TRP A 339 -14.46 -0.16 -5.13
CA TRP A 339 -13.41 -1.07 -5.62
C TRP A 339 -13.67 -2.53 -5.23
N SER A 340 -14.24 -2.78 -4.05
CA SER A 340 -14.50 -4.14 -3.58
C SER A 340 -15.59 -4.79 -4.43
N THR A 341 -15.26 -5.90 -5.08
CA THR A 341 -16.18 -6.61 -5.98
C THR A 341 -17.36 -7.25 -5.26
N MET A 342 -17.19 -7.57 -3.97
CA MET A 342 -18.22 -8.16 -3.11
C MET A 342 -17.91 -7.90 -1.63
N PRO A 343 -18.90 -7.98 -0.73
CA PRO A 343 -18.69 -7.87 0.71
C PRO A 343 -17.95 -9.08 1.31
N ASP A 344 -17.16 -8.83 2.36
CA ASP A 344 -16.36 -9.85 3.05
C ASP A 344 -17.22 -10.96 3.63
N GLN A 345 -18.41 -10.63 4.15
CA GLN A 345 -19.36 -11.62 4.64
C GLN A 345 -19.77 -12.62 3.56
N TYR A 346 -19.99 -12.16 2.32
CA TYR A 346 -20.29 -13.04 1.19
C TYR A 346 -19.07 -13.90 0.81
N THR A 347 -17.89 -13.28 0.74
CA THR A 347 -16.62 -13.99 0.46
C THR A 347 -16.40 -15.14 1.45
N LEU A 348 -16.58 -14.88 2.74
CA LEU A 348 -16.40 -15.86 3.82
C LEU A 348 -17.46 -16.98 3.78
N GLU A 349 -18.71 -16.65 3.47
CA GLU A 349 -19.75 -17.68 3.29
C GLU A 349 -19.45 -18.55 2.07
N GLN A 350 -18.97 -17.97 0.95
CA GLN A 350 -18.56 -18.76 -0.21
C GLN A 350 -17.31 -19.60 0.06
N PHE A 351 -16.36 -19.08 0.83
CA PHE A 351 -15.23 -19.87 1.33
C PHE A 351 -15.72 -21.07 2.14
N GLN A 352 -16.68 -20.88 3.05
CA GLN A 352 -17.29 -21.99 3.78
C GLN A 352 -17.93 -23.01 2.84
N GLN A 353 -18.82 -22.57 1.95
CA GLN A 353 -19.62 -23.46 1.12
C GLN A 353 -18.81 -24.23 0.08
N ARG A 354 -17.75 -23.60 -0.46
CA ARG A 354 -16.96 -24.13 -1.58
C ARG A 354 -15.69 -24.83 -1.15
N VAL A 355 -15.16 -24.48 0.02
CA VAL A 355 -13.83 -24.88 0.47
C VAL A 355 -13.91 -25.45 1.87
N HIS A 356 -13.93 -24.63 2.93
CA HIS A 356 -13.71 -25.09 4.31
C HIS A 356 -14.75 -26.11 4.79
N GLY A 357 -16.02 -25.95 4.42
CA GLY A 357 -17.10 -26.86 4.81
C GLY A 357 -17.24 -28.12 3.96
N LYS A 358 -16.39 -28.32 2.94
CA LYS A 358 -16.39 -29.56 2.15
C LYS A 358 -15.61 -30.65 2.86
N LYS A 359 -15.96 -31.91 2.58
CA LYS A 359 -15.17 -33.04 3.02
C LYS A 359 -13.90 -33.13 2.17
N HIS A 360 -12.75 -33.14 2.84
CA HIS A 360 -11.44 -33.29 2.22
C HIS A 360 -10.73 -34.54 2.74
N ASP A 361 -9.79 -35.05 1.96
CA ASP A 361 -8.88 -36.13 2.34
C ASP A 361 -7.72 -35.65 3.22
N LYS A 362 -7.40 -34.35 3.14
CA LYS A 362 -6.38 -33.65 3.91
C LYS A 362 -6.92 -32.34 4.47
N PRO A 363 -6.36 -31.81 5.56
CA PRO A 363 -6.66 -30.46 6.02
C PRO A 363 -6.35 -29.41 4.94
N MET A 364 -6.98 -28.25 5.05
CA MET A 364 -6.82 -27.13 4.12
C MET A 364 -5.82 -26.11 4.66
N MET A 365 -4.93 -25.63 3.80
CA MET A 365 -4.27 -24.34 3.99
C MET A 365 -4.92 -23.33 3.03
N SER A 366 -5.52 -22.29 3.59
CA SER A 366 -6.29 -21.29 2.85
C SER A 366 -5.67 -19.91 2.99
N GLU A 367 -5.44 -19.24 1.86
CA GLU A 367 -5.13 -17.81 1.82
C GLU A 367 -6.42 -17.05 1.44
N VAL A 368 -6.94 -16.22 2.33
CA VAL A 368 -8.21 -15.51 2.16
C VAL A 368 -7.96 -14.00 2.20
N ILE A 369 -8.34 -13.29 1.16
CA ILE A 369 -8.17 -11.83 1.09
C ILE A 369 -9.53 -11.15 1.26
N LEU A 370 -9.64 -10.29 2.27
CA LEU A 370 -10.84 -9.49 2.54
C LEU A 370 -10.63 -8.07 2.03
N THR A 371 -11.63 -7.52 1.33
CA THR A 371 -11.47 -6.29 0.52
C THR A 371 -12.45 -5.17 0.89
N SER A 372 -13.40 -5.40 1.81
CA SER A 372 -14.47 -4.43 2.09
C SER A 372 -14.00 -3.15 2.79
N SER A 373 -12.81 -3.16 3.36
CA SER A 373 -12.15 -1.99 3.96
C SER A 373 -11.22 -1.25 3.00
N HIS A 374 -11.25 -1.56 1.69
CA HIS A 374 -10.55 -0.77 0.67
C HIS A 374 -11.15 0.65 0.57
N GLN A 375 -10.31 1.64 0.25
CA GLN A 375 -10.79 2.99 -0.11
C GLN A 375 -11.77 2.92 -1.29
N PRO A 376 -12.78 3.81 -1.38
CA PRO A 376 -12.93 5.10 -0.70
C PRO A 376 -13.77 5.09 0.58
N TRP A 377 -14.10 3.90 1.13
CA TRP A 377 -14.93 3.75 2.34
C TRP A 377 -16.34 4.34 2.19
N GLY A 378 -16.93 4.14 1.01
CA GLY A 378 -18.31 4.51 0.72
C GLY A 378 -18.71 3.94 -0.64
N PRO A 379 -19.91 3.34 -0.79
CA PRO A 379 -20.73 2.83 0.31
C PRO A 379 -20.01 1.69 1.05
N ILE A 380 -20.36 1.43 2.32
CA ILE A 380 -19.82 0.32 3.11
C ILE A 380 -20.91 -0.75 3.27
N PRO A 381 -20.58 -2.04 3.13
CA PRO A 381 -21.53 -3.11 3.44
C PRO A 381 -22.04 -3.05 4.88
N LYS A 382 -23.19 -3.65 5.13
CA LYS A 382 -23.72 -3.90 6.47
C LYS A 382 -23.86 -5.40 6.65
N MET A 383 -23.66 -5.89 7.88
CA MET A 383 -23.94 -7.29 8.20
C MET A 383 -25.42 -7.58 7.95
N VAL A 384 -25.71 -8.68 7.25
CA VAL A 384 -27.05 -9.24 7.07
C VAL A 384 -27.12 -10.63 7.72
N GLY A 385 -28.30 -11.25 7.78
CA GLY A 385 -28.39 -12.65 8.21
C GLY A 385 -27.52 -13.55 7.33
N TRP A 386 -26.76 -14.47 7.93
CA TRP A 386 -25.90 -15.39 7.17
C TRP A 386 -26.71 -16.29 6.20
N ASP A 387 -27.95 -16.59 6.56
CA ASP A 387 -28.94 -17.31 5.76
C ASP A 387 -29.63 -16.44 4.68
N GLU A 388 -29.53 -15.11 4.78
CA GLU A 388 -30.09 -14.14 3.83
C GLU A 388 -29.14 -13.80 2.68
N LEU A 389 -27.87 -14.22 2.76
CA LEU A 389 -26.83 -13.82 1.79
C LEU A 389 -27.18 -14.23 0.36
N GLY A 390 -27.72 -15.43 0.15
CA GLY A 390 -28.10 -15.95 -1.17
C GLY A 390 -26.98 -15.80 -2.21
N ASP A 391 -27.29 -15.16 -3.33
CA ASP A 391 -26.34 -14.80 -4.39
C ASP A 391 -25.68 -13.41 -4.20
N GLY A 392 -25.94 -12.75 -3.07
CA GLY A 392 -25.48 -11.41 -2.76
C GLY A 392 -26.42 -10.29 -3.20
N SER A 393 -27.56 -10.59 -3.83
CA SER A 393 -28.53 -9.56 -4.26
C SER A 393 -29.16 -8.77 -3.12
N VAL A 394 -29.17 -9.30 -1.90
CA VAL A 394 -29.61 -8.60 -0.67
C VAL A 394 -28.84 -7.28 -0.45
N PHE A 395 -27.60 -7.19 -0.92
CA PHE A 395 -26.78 -5.99 -0.78
C PHE A 395 -27.18 -4.83 -1.69
N LYS A 396 -28.08 -5.01 -2.67
CA LYS A 396 -28.54 -3.93 -3.58
C LYS A 396 -29.13 -2.74 -2.83
N GLY A 397 -30.01 -3.00 -1.87
CA GLY A 397 -30.61 -1.93 -1.05
C GLY A 397 -29.60 -1.27 -0.10
N ILE A 398 -28.62 -2.04 0.38
CA ILE A 398 -27.58 -1.55 1.29
C ILE A 398 -26.61 -0.62 0.57
N GLU A 399 -26.17 -1.01 -0.63
CA GLU A 399 -25.29 -0.20 -1.48
C GLU A 399 -25.98 1.11 -1.88
N ALA A 400 -27.21 1.04 -2.39
CA ALA A 400 -27.96 2.21 -2.83
C ALA A 400 -28.26 3.21 -1.69
N ALA A 401 -28.41 2.73 -0.45
CA ALA A 401 -28.62 3.56 0.73
C ALA A 401 -27.32 4.05 1.39
N GLY A 402 -26.16 3.59 0.92
CA GLY A 402 -24.87 3.91 1.49
C GLY A 402 -24.37 5.31 1.15
N ASN A 403 -23.31 5.74 1.84
CA ASN A 403 -22.66 7.01 1.54
C ASN A 403 -22.03 6.98 0.15
N LYS A 404 -22.17 8.07 -0.62
CA LYS A 404 -21.50 8.20 -1.91
C LYS A 404 -19.98 8.38 -1.71
N PRO A 405 -19.14 7.72 -2.53
CA PRO A 405 -17.68 7.86 -2.50
C PRO A 405 -17.20 9.31 -2.45
N ALA A 406 -17.75 10.17 -3.34
CA ALA A 406 -17.33 11.56 -3.46
C ALA A 406 -17.53 12.35 -2.15
N ASP A 407 -18.63 12.11 -1.44
CA ASP A 407 -18.95 12.79 -0.19
C ASP A 407 -18.02 12.34 0.94
N VAL A 408 -17.61 11.06 0.94
CA VAL A 408 -16.65 10.54 1.91
C VAL A 408 -15.26 11.11 1.63
N ILE A 409 -14.84 11.15 0.35
CA ILE A 409 -13.53 11.67 -0.05
C ILE A 409 -13.39 13.18 0.25
N ALA A 410 -14.47 13.95 0.10
CA ALA A 410 -14.46 15.39 0.32
C ALA A 410 -14.25 15.79 1.79
N ASP A 411 -14.56 14.90 2.75
CA ASP A 411 -14.47 15.16 4.19
C ASP A 411 -13.49 14.19 4.88
N THR A 412 -12.41 14.74 5.44
CA THR A 412 -11.36 13.96 6.11
C THR A 412 -11.87 13.28 7.38
N THR A 413 -12.69 13.96 8.18
CA THR A 413 -13.27 13.39 9.40
C THR A 413 -14.24 12.27 9.04
N LYS A 414 -15.10 12.49 8.03
CA LYS A 414 -16.01 11.46 7.53
C LYS A 414 -15.24 10.24 7.00
N SER A 415 -14.17 10.45 6.25
CA SER A 415 -13.31 9.35 5.79
C SER A 415 -12.73 8.51 6.92
N ARG A 416 -12.28 9.13 8.02
CA ARG A 416 -11.81 8.40 9.21
C ARG A 416 -12.93 7.59 9.86
N GLN A 417 -14.10 8.19 10.04
CA GLN A 417 -15.26 7.51 10.61
C GLN A 417 -15.70 6.31 9.76
N GLU A 418 -15.80 6.48 8.45
CA GLU A 418 -16.21 5.42 7.54
C GLU A 418 -15.13 4.33 7.41
N TYR A 419 -13.84 4.68 7.35
CA TYR A 419 -12.77 3.69 7.44
C TYR A 419 -12.88 2.84 8.72
N GLY A 420 -13.03 3.48 9.89
CA GLY A 420 -13.22 2.77 11.15
C GLY A 420 -14.42 1.82 11.13
N LYS A 421 -15.53 2.19 10.49
CA LYS A 421 -16.71 1.32 10.31
C LYS A 421 -16.43 0.15 9.38
N SER A 422 -15.65 0.36 8.31
CA SER A 422 -15.28 -0.71 7.39
C SER A 422 -14.43 -1.79 8.07
N ILE A 423 -13.48 -1.39 8.93
CA ILE A 423 -12.69 -2.32 9.75
C ILE A 423 -13.57 -3.08 10.72
N GLN A 424 -14.52 -2.41 11.39
CA GLN A 424 -15.49 -3.07 12.27
C GLN A 424 -16.30 -4.13 11.50
N TYR A 425 -16.73 -3.83 10.28
CA TYR A 425 -17.44 -4.78 9.42
C TYR A 425 -16.58 -6.01 9.09
N SER A 426 -15.37 -5.83 8.57
CA SER A 426 -14.50 -6.94 8.16
C SER A 426 -14.08 -7.85 9.34
N VAL A 427 -13.74 -7.25 10.48
CA VAL A 427 -13.42 -8.02 11.71
C VAL A 427 -14.64 -8.78 12.23
N THR A 428 -15.82 -8.15 12.21
CA THR A 428 -17.07 -8.82 12.62
C THR A 428 -17.38 -9.99 11.70
N ALA A 429 -17.34 -9.80 10.39
CA ALA A 429 -17.62 -10.85 9.41
C ALA A 429 -16.66 -12.05 9.59
N LEU A 430 -15.35 -11.79 9.72
CA LEU A 430 -14.34 -12.84 9.89
C LEU A 430 -14.52 -13.63 11.20
N THR A 431 -14.76 -12.92 12.30
CA THR A 431 -14.88 -13.57 13.62
C THR A 431 -16.21 -14.29 13.80
N GLU A 432 -17.32 -13.77 13.25
CA GLU A 432 -18.59 -14.49 13.20
C GLU A 432 -18.50 -15.76 12.35
N TRP A 433 -17.81 -15.70 11.21
CA TRP A 433 -17.54 -16.88 10.40
C TRP A 433 -16.78 -17.94 11.19
N LEU A 434 -15.72 -17.54 11.93
CA LEU A 434 -14.91 -18.46 12.73
C LEU A 434 -15.72 -19.09 13.87
N GLU A 435 -16.58 -18.30 14.54
CA GLU A 435 -17.48 -18.79 15.60
C GLU A 435 -18.48 -19.81 15.06
N ARG A 436 -19.03 -19.54 13.88
CA ARG A 436 -20.08 -20.35 13.27
C ARG A 436 -19.56 -21.67 12.72
N TYR A 437 -18.38 -21.67 12.09
CA TYR A 437 -17.92 -22.79 11.29
C TYR A 437 -16.60 -23.39 11.72
N GLY A 438 -15.77 -22.67 12.47
CA GLY A 438 -14.47 -23.17 12.86
C GLY A 438 -14.58 -24.31 13.89
N THR A 439 -13.61 -25.21 13.84
CA THR A 439 -13.55 -26.39 14.70
C THR A 439 -12.42 -26.28 15.73
N LYS A 440 -12.22 -27.31 16.55
CA LYS A 440 -11.04 -27.38 17.45
C LYS A 440 -9.70 -27.43 16.69
N ASP A 441 -9.74 -27.82 15.41
CA ASP A 441 -8.59 -28.00 14.55
C ASP A 441 -8.40 -26.81 13.59
N THR A 442 -9.24 -25.77 13.68
CA THR A 442 -9.08 -24.55 12.89
C THR A 442 -8.12 -23.57 13.57
N VAL A 443 -7.12 -23.10 12.82
CA VAL A 443 -6.19 -22.04 13.23
C VAL A 443 -6.29 -20.89 12.23
N LEU A 444 -6.68 -19.73 12.74
CA LEU A 444 -6.79 -18.50 11.96
C LEU A 444 -5.61 -17.59 12.29
N VAL A 445 -4.83 -17.24 11.28
CA VAL A 445 -3.87 -16.14 11.32
C VAL A 445 -4.48 -15.01 10.51
N PHE A 446 -4.75 -13.85 11.12
CA PHE A 446 -5.21 -12.69 10.37
C PHE A 446 -4.43 -11.44 10.70
N LEU A 447 -4.25 -10.58 9.70
CA LEU A 447 -3.42 -9.38 9.79
C LEU A 447 -3.89 -8.30 8.82
N GLY A 448 -3.50 -7.07 9.10
CA GLY A 448 -3.50 -6.04 8.07
C GLY A 448 -2.37 -6.24 7.07
N ASP A 449 -2.59 -5.79 5.84
CA ASP A 449 -1.60 -5.68 4.79
C ASP A 449 -0.82 -4.35 4.85
N HIS A 450 -1.49 -3.23 5.15
CA HIS A 450 -0.93 -1.90 5.34
C HIS A 450 -1.90 -0.94 6.06
N GLN A 451 -1.40 0.26 6.38
CA GLN A 451 -2.22 1.39 6.85
C GLN A 451 -3.05 2.00 5.71
N PRO A 452 -4.16 2.70 6.00
CA PRO A 452 -4.87 3.50 4.99
C PRO A 452 -4.06 4.74 4.61
N ILE A 453 -4.45 5.42 3.52
CA ILE A 453 -3.77 6.65 3.03
C ILE A 453 -3.62 7.72 4.13
N ALA A 454 -2.64 8.61 3.99
CA ALA A 454 -2.26 9.59 5.02
C ALA A 454 -3.39 10.56 5.42
N ARG A 455 -4.36 10.77 4.54
CA ARG A 455 -5.59 11.52 4.87
C ARG A 455 -6.34 10.90 6.06
N VAL A 456 -6.40 9.58 6.12
CA VAL A 456 -7.07 8.83 7.19
C VAL A 456 -6.13 8.58 8.36
N SER A 457 -4.97 7.96 8.13
CA SER A 457 -4.05 7.56 9.21
C SER A 457 -3.24 8.72 9.81
N GLY A 458 -3.12 9.84 9.09
CA GLY A 458 -2.31 11.00 9.45
C GLY A 458 -0.94 11.03 8.76
N ASN A 459 -0.40 12.23 8.55
CA ASN A 459 0.86 12.44 7.81
C ASN A 459 2.12 11.85 8.46
N HIS A 460 2.03 11.46 9.74
CA HIS A 460 3.13 10.89 10.53
C HIS A 460 2.79 9.51 11.10
N ALA A 461 1.76 8.85 10.56
CA ALA A 461 1.42 7.50 10.98
C ALA A 461 2.58 6.54 10.73
N SER A 462 2.78 5.59 11.65
CA SER A 462 3.67 4.47 11.39
C SER A 462 3.12 3.59 10.26
N ARG A 463 3.93 2.63 9.81
CA ARG A 463 3.50 1.60 8.84
C ARG A 463 3.02 0.32 9.54
N ASP A 464 2.71 0.40 10.82
CA ASP A 464 2.39 -0.79 11.61
C ASP A 464 0.95 -1.24 11.36
N VAL A 465 0.77 -2.55 11.35
CA VAL A 465 -0.50 -3.26 11.19
C VAL A 465 -0.63 -4.31 12.30
N PRO A 466 -1.84 -4.58 12.82
CA PRO A 466 -2.06 -5.65 13.76
C PRO A 466 -1.96 -7.01 13.06
N VAL A 467 -1.51 -8.02 13.81
CA VAL A 467 -1.54 -9.45 13.46
C VAL A 467 -2.09 -10.22 14.64
N SER A 468 -2.87 -11.27 14.38
CA SER A 468 -3.47 -12.12 15.40
C SER A 468 -3.39 -13.59 14.99
N ILE A 469 -3.09 -14.46 15.96
CA ILE A 469 -3.23 -15.92 15.82
C ILE A 469 -4.34 -16.36 16.76
N VAL A 470 -5.36 -17.04 16.22
CA VAL A 470 -6.58 -17.46 16.92
C VAL A 470 -6.75 -18.97 16.77
N ALA A 471 -6.91 -19.68 17.90
CA ALA A 471 -7.10 -21.13 17.92
C ALA A 471 -7.86 -21.58 19.17
N LYS A 472 -8.53 -22.75 19.11
CA LYS A 472 -9.06 -23.42 20.31
C LYS A 472 -8.00 -24.26 21.01
N ASP A 473 -7.08 -24.84 20.25
CA ASP A 473 -6.00 -25.66 20.81
C ASP A 473 -4.96 -24.77 21.49
N PRO A 474 -4.82 -24.80 22.82
CA PRO A 474 -3.88 -23.96 23.55
C PRO A 474 -2.43 -24.22 23.12
N LYS A 475 -2.11 -25.45 22.66
CA LYS A 475 -0.76 -25.80 22.20
C LYS A 475 -0.31 -24.96 21.00
N VAL A 476 -1.24 -24.43 20.21
CA VAL A 476 -0.90 -23.52 19.10
C VAL A 476 -0.40 -22.19 19.65
N LEU A 477 -1.05 -21.65 20.67
CA LEU A 477 -0.70 -20.36 21.26
C LEU A 477 0.48 -20.46 22.23
N ASP A 478 0.68 -21.59 22.88
CA ASP A 478 1.83 -21.83 23.76
C ASP A 478 3.16 -21.74 22.99
N LYS A 479 3.17 -22.13 21.70
CA LYS A 479 4.35 -22.07 20.82
C LYS A 479 4.84 -20.66 20.50
N ILE A 480 3.98 -19.66 20.74
CA ILE A 480 4.28 -18.24 20.52
C ILE A 480 4.24 -17.44 21.83
N GLY A 481 4.21 -18.12 22.99
CA GLY A 481 4.08 -17.48 24.29
C GLY A 481 5.24 -16.55 24.65
N ASP A 482 6.42 -16.76 24.07
CA ASP A 482 7.63 -15.94 24.24
C ASP A 482 7.70 -14.73 23.29
N TRP A 483 6.73 -14.56 22.38
CA TRP A 483 6.72 -13.46 21.41
C TRP A 483 6.37 -12.10 22.04
N GLY A 484 5.88 -12.08 23.28
CA GLY A 484 5.47 -10.86 23.98
C GLY A 484 4.18 -10.25 23.43
N TRP A 485 3.38 -11.02 22.70
CA TRP A 485 2.10 -10.60 22.14
C TRP A 485 0.99 -10.59 23.20
N SER A 486 0.01 -9.71 23.01
CA SER A 486 -1.10 -9.49 23.94
C SER A 486 -2.18 -10.55 23.81
N ASP A 487 -2.89 -10.82 24.89
CA ASP A 487 -4.10 -11.66 24.86
C ASP A 487 -5.29 -10.94 24.21
N GLY A 488 -6.07 -11.69 23.44
CA GLY A 488 -7.24 -11.17 22.72
C GLY A 488 -6.89 -10.61 21.35
N LEU A 489 -7.89 -10.04 20.65
CA LEU A 489 -7.73 -9.57 19.26
C LEU A 489 -7.07 -8.19 19.13
N ARG A 490 -6.92 -7.45 20.24
CA ARG A 490 -6.36 -6.09 20.24
C ARG A 490 -4.92 -6.14 20.76
N PRO A 491 -3.90 -5.85 19.93
CA PRO A 491 -2.54 -5.69 20.43
C PRO A 491 -2.46 -4.54 21.45
N ALA A 492 -1.65 -4.68 22.49
CA ALA A 492 -1.31 -3.57 23.37
C ALA A 492 -0.50 -2.51 22.61
N HIS A 493 -0.65 -1.24 22.97
CA HIS A 493 0.05 -0.12 22.34
C HIS A 493 1.59 -0.28 22.35
N ASP A 494 2.12 -0.88 23.41
CA ASP A 494 3.54 -1.13 23.66
C ASP A 494 3.98 -2.57 23.35
N ALA A 495 3.11 -3.40 22.75
CA ALA A 495 3.49 -4.72 22.30
C ALA A 495 4.65 -4.65 21.28
N PRO A 496 5.52 -5.67 21.21
CA PRO A 496 6.65 -5.66 20.28
C PRO A 496 6.21 -5.45 18.82
N VAL A 497 6.96 -4.59 18.12
CA VAL A 497 6.79 -4.33 16.69
C VAL A 497 7.87 -5.06 15.91
N TRP A 498 7.48 -5.91 14.97
CA TRP A 498 8.42 -6.61 14.09
C TRP A 498 8.32 -6.10 12.67
N LYS A 499 9.42 -6.13 11.90
CA LYS A 499 9.29 -6.00 10.46
C LYS A 499 8.45 -7.17 9.92
N MET A 500 7.49 -6.87 9.06
CA MET A 500 6.55 -7.86 8.49
C MET A 500 7.24 -9.07 7.85
N ASN A 501 8.40 -8.87 7.22
CA ASN A 501 9.15 -9.95 6.58
C ASN A 501 9.75 -10.96 7.59
N LEU A 502 9.79 -10.64 8.89
CA LEU A 502 10.25 -11.58 9.91
C LEU A 502 9.18 -12.61 10.30
N PHE A 503 7.91 -12.37 9.94
CA PHE A 503 6.79 -13.21 10.36
C PHE A 503 6.94 -14.65 9.89
N ARG A 504 7.24 -14.88 8.59
CA ARG A 504 7.37 -16.22 8.01
C ARG A 504 8.33 -17.10 8.80
N ASP A 505 9.58 -16.66 8.97
CA ASP A 505 10.62 -17.51 9.58
C ASP A 505 10.35 -17.76 11.06
N ARG A 506 9.82 -16.75 11.77
CA ARG A 506 9.39 -16.91 13.17
C ARG A 506 8.24 -17.91 13.28
N PHE A 507 7.25 -17.81 12.41
CA PHE A 507 6.13 -18.75 12.34
C PHE A 507 6.63 -20.18 12.08
N LEU A 508 7.45 -20.38 11.05
CA LEU A 508 7.99 -21.70 10.71
C LEU A 508 8.79 -22.30 11.86
N THR A 509 9.63 -21.51 12.51
CA THR A 509 10.43 -21.93 13.67
C THR A 509 9.54 -22.31 14.86
N ALA A 510 8.55 -21.46 15.19
CA ALA A 510 7.64 -21.70 16.31
C ALA A 510 6.86 -23.01 16.16
N TYR A 511 6.50 -23.39 14.93
CA TYR A 511 5.75 -24.62 14.66
C TYR A 511 6.64 -25.81 14.23
N GLY A 512 7.90 -25.80 14.66
CA GLY A 512 8.78 -26.96 14.60
C GLY A 512 9.47 -27.20 13.27
N SER A 513 9.46 -26.22 12.36
CA SER A 513 10.21 -26.37 11.11
C SER A 513 11.71 -26.34 11.37
N THR A 514 12.45 -27.28 10.77
CA THR A 514 13.91 -27.32 10.92
C THR A 514 14.58 -26.56 9.76
N PRO A 515 15.41 -25.53 10.01
CA PRO A 515 16.07 -24.79 8.94
C PRO A 515 17.09 -25.66 8.19
N HIS A 516 16.90 -25.81 6.88
CA HIS A 516 17.94 -26.28 5.96
C HIS A 516 18.12 -25.19 4.90
N PRO A 517 19.11 -24.30 5.08
CA PRO A 517 19.25 -23.15 4.22
C PRO A 517 19.60 -23.55 2.79
N LYS A 518 18.88 -23.00 1.83
CA LYS A 518 19.32 -22.96 0.45
C LYS A 518 20.23 -21.75 0.28
N LYS A 519 21.50 -22.01 -0.07
CA LYS A 519 22.48 -20.98 -0.42
C LYS A 519 22.38 -20.72 -1.93
N GLY A 520 22.38 -19.44 -2.31
CA GLY A 520 22.04 -18.96 -3.64
C GLY A 520 23.03 -19.29 -4.75
#